data_AF-A0A803MUY3-F1
#
_entry.id   AF-A0A803MUY3-F1
#
_cell.length_a   1.000
_cell.length_b   1.000
_cell.length_c   1.000
_cell.angle_alpha   90.00
_cell.angle_beta   90.00
_cell.angle_gamma   90.00
#
_symmetry.space_group_name_H-M   'P 1'
#
loop_
_entity.id
_entity.type
_entity.pdbx_description
1 polymer ?
#
loop_
_entity_poly.entity_id
_entity_poly.type
_entity_poly.pdbx_seq_one_letter_code
_entity_poly.pdbx_strand_id
1 'polypeptide(L)' 'MEGASEHIGRLACCFQHESNAAERRVKVTSEIMKMEGLSPNEVLTVSKKIALNPLEVDFFFSLPDDYKYAYVQVLMIPN' A
#
# COMPACT_ATOMS: atom_id res chain seq x y z
N MET A 1 -30.94 -13.98 18.85
CA MET A 1 -29.95 -12.98 19.33
C MET A 1 -28.59 -13.12 18.63
N GLU A 2 -28.29 -14.26 18.00
CA GLU A 2 -27.02 -14.54 17.31
C GLU A 2 -26.80 -13.68 16.05
N GLY A 3 -27.84 -13.44 15.24
CA GLY A 3 -27.69 -12.66 13.99
C GLY A 3 -27.16 -11.23 14.20
N ALA A 4 -27.62 -10.51 15.21
CA ALA A 4 -27.18 -9.13 15.47
C ALA A 4 -25.70 -9.05 15.86
N SER A 5 -25.21 -10.01 16.66
CA SER A 5 -23.81 -10.11 17.05
C SER A 5 -22.90 -10.44 15.86
N GLU A 6 -23.33 -11.34 14.97
CA GLU A 6 -22.60 -11.63 13.74
C GLU A 6 -22.55 -10.44 12.77
N HIS A 7 -23.66 -9.69 12.64
CA HIS A 7 -23.68 -8.49 11.80
C HIS A 7 -22.72 -7.41 12.31
N ILE A 8 -22.67 -7.19 13.63
CA ILE A 8 -21.70 -6.26 14.25
C ILE A 8 -20.27 -6.76 14.03
N GLY A 9 -20.03 -8.07 14.18
CA GLY A 9 -18.73 -8.67 13.90
C GLY A 9 -18.25 -8.41 12.47
N ARG A 10 -19.12 -8.60 11.48
CA ARG A 10 -18.81 -8.31 10.07
C ARG A 10 -18.50 -6.82 9.84
N LEU A 11 -19.27 -5.91 10.42
CA LEU A 11 -19.03 -4.46 10.35
C LEU A 11 -17.67 -4.07 10.95
N ALA A 12 -17.34 -4.61 12.12
CA ALA A 12 -16.04 -4.37 12.75
C ALA A 12 -14.88 -4.88 11.88
N CYS A 13 -15.02 -6.05 11.25
CA CYS A 13 -14.04 -6.57 10.30
C CYS A 13 -13.84 -5.64 9.09
N CYS A 14 -14.91 -5.07 8.54
CA CYS A 14 -14.80 -4.11 7.44
C CYS A 14 -14.04 -2.85 7.86
N PHE A 15 -14.38 -2.24 9.00
CA PHE A 15 -13.68 -1.05 9.48
C PHE A 15 -12.21 -1.33 9.80
N GLN A 16 -11.89 -2.51 10.36
CA GLN A 16 -10.51 -2.89 10.59
C GLN A 16 -9.74 -3.05 9.28
N HIS A 17 -10.35 -3.66 8.26
CA HIS A 17 -9.73 -3.81 6.95
C HIS A 17 -9.46 -2.44 6.30
N GLU A 18 -10.43 -1.53 6.31
CA GLU A 18 -10.28 -0.17 5.78
C GLU A 18 -9.25 0.65 6.55
N SER A 19 -9.22 0.51 7.89
CA SER A 19 -8.23 1.15 8.75
C SER A 19 -6.81 0.66 8.43
N ASN A 20 -6.62 -0.65 8.30
CA ASN A 20 -5.33 -1.23 7.92
C ASN A 20 -4.89 -0.78 6.52
N ALA A 21 -5.82 -0.69 5.56
CA ALA A 21 -5.53 -0.19 4.22
C ALA A 21 -5.13 1.29 4.24
N ALA A 22 -5.80 2.11 5.07
CA ALA A 22 -5.42 3.50 5.28
C ALA A 22 -4.01 3.62 5.87
N GLU A 23 -3.69 2.82 6.89
CA GLU A 23 -2.35 2.78 7.50
C GLU A 23 -1.27 2.41 6.48
N ARG A 24 -1.51 1.39 5.64
CA ARG A 24 -0.60 1.01 4.56
C ARG A 24 -0.36 2.18 3.59
N ARG A 25 -1.41 2.90 3.17
CA ARG A 25 -1.26 4.07 2.27
C ARG A 25 -0.32 5.12 2.83
N VAL A 26 -0.39 5.42 4.14
CA VAL A 26 0.50 6.42 4.76
C VAL A 26 1.96 5.95 4.83
N LYS A 27 2.19 4.63 4.87
CA LYS A 27 3.52 4.02 4.95
C LYS A 27 4.23 3.88 3.60
N VAL A 28 3.53 3.95 2.47
CA VAL A 28 4.10 3.78 1.12
C VAL A 28 5.37 4.60 0.92
N THR A 29 5.30 5.92 1.17
CA THR A 29 6.44 6.81 0.96
C THR A 29 7.63 6.42 1.83
N SER A 30 7.40 6.09 3.11
CA SER A 30 8.48 5.69 4.01
C SER A 30 9.13 4.37 3.61
N GLU A 31 8.38 3.44 3.02
CA GLU A 31 8.95 2.18 2.51
C GLU A 31 9.81 2.42 1.27
N ILE A 32 9.37 3.28 0.35
CA ILE A 32 10.13 3.62 -0.86
C ILE A 32 11.41 4.40 -0.52
N MET A 33 11.36 5.27 0.49
CA MET A 33 12.56 6.00 0.97
C MET A 33 13.67 5.11 1.52
N LYS A 34 13.38 3.85 1.88
CA LYS A 34 14.40 2.87 2.30
C LYS A 34 15.19 2.31 1.12
N MET A 35 14.71 2.50 -0.11
CA MET A 35 15.36 1.97 -1.31
C MET A 35 16.52 2.87 -1.72
N GLU A 36 17.69 2.28 -1.90
CA GLU A 36 18.88 3.00 -2.38
C GLU A 36 18.77 3.31 -3.87
N GLY A 37 19.34 4.45 -4.27
CA GLY A 37 19.48 4.84 -5.68
C GLY A 37 18.31 5.64 -6.27
N LEU A 38 17.27 5.96 -5.49
CA LEU A 38 16.18 6.84 -5.93
C LEU A 38 16.45 8.29 -5.56
N SER A 39 16.25 9.21 -6.51
CA SER A 39 16.22 10.64 -6.24
C SER A 39 14.92 11.06 -5.55
N PRO A 40 14.88 12.24 -4.90
CA PRO A 40 13.65 12.72 -4.23
C PRO A 40 12.44 12.82 -5.17
N ASN A 41 12.63 13.23 -6.42
CA ASN A 41 11.54 13.32 -7.40
C ASN A 41 10.98 11.96 -7.78
N GLU A 42 11.86 10.97 -7.88
CA GLU A 42 11.51 9.57 -8.16
C GLU A 42 10.72 8.95 -7.02
N VAL A 43 11.17 9.16 -5.78
CA VAL A 43 10.44 8.77 -4.56
C VAL A 43 9.04 9.37 -4.59
N LEU A 44 8.89 10.69 -4.81
CA LEU A 44 7.59 11.35 -4.82
C LEU A 44 6.67 10.83 -5.93
N THR A 45 7.21 10.61 -7.13
CA THR A 45 6.45 10.16 -8.29
C THR A 45 5.90 8.76 -8.08
N VAL A 46 6.75 7.81 -7.67
CA VAL A 46 6.33 6.42 -7.45
C VAL A 46 5.43 6.29 -6.23
N SER A 47 5.76 6.98 -5.13
CA SER A 47 4.92 6.98 -3.93
C SER A 47 3.52 7.46 -4.23
N LYS A 48 3.38 8.54 -5.01
CA LYS A 48 2.07 9.06 -5.42
C LYS A 48 1.33 8.07 -6.32
N LYS A 49 2.02 7.43 -7.27
CA LYS A 49 1.42 6.43 -8.18
C LYS A 49 0.84 5.25 -7.42
N ILE A 50 1.58 4.71 -6.45
CA ILE A 50 1.13 3.60 -5.60
C ILE A 50 0.03 4.07 -4.65
N ALA A 51 0.26 5.13 -3.87
CA ALA A 51 -0.66 5.54 -2.81
C ALA A 51 -2.07 5.97 -3.29
N LEU A 52 -2.19 6.42 -4.56
CA LEU A 52 -3.47 6.80 -5.16
C LEU A 52 -4.31 5.59 -5.62
N ASN A 53 -3.74 4.40 -5.72
CA ASN A 53 -4.46 3.18 -6.11
C ASN A 53 -4.41 2.15 -4.97
N PRO A 54 -5.54 1.90 -4.27
CA PRO A 54 -5.59 0.90 -3.21
C PRO A 54 -5.09 -0.49 -3.61
N LEU A 55 -5.30 -0.91 -4.87
CA LEU A 55 -4.80 -2.20 -5.35
C LEU A 55 -3.28 -2.24 -5.45
N GLU A 56 -2.64 -1.13 -5.85
CA GLU A 56 -1.18 -1.04 -5.91
C GLU A 56 -0.58 -0.98 -4.52
N VAL A 57 -1.27 -0.36 -3.55
CA VAL A 57 -0.85 -0.34 -2.14
C VAL A 57 -0.85 -1.76 -1.59
N ASP A 58 -1.95 -2.48 -1.76
CA ASP A 58 -2.06 -3.86 -1.27
C ASP A 58 -1.07 -4.78 -1.99
N PHE A 59 -0.88 -4.61 -3.30
CA PHE A 59 0.13 -5.34 -4.05
C PHE A 59 1.54 -5.05 -3.53
N PHE A 60 1.93 -3.79 -3.41
CA PHE A 60 3.24 -3.36 -2.91
C PHE A 60 3.55 -3.95 -1.53
N PHE A 61 2.59 -3.93 -0.60
CA PHE A 61 2.78 -4.49 0.74
C PHE A 61 2.71 -6.02 0.81
N SER A 62 2.22 -6.69 -0.25
CA SER A 62 2.25 -8.15 -0.35
C SER A 62 3.59 -8.70 -0.86
N LEU A 63 4.41 -7.86 -1.49
CA LEU A 63 5.70 -8.25 -2.05
C LEU A 63 6.78 -8.41 -0.96
N PRO A 64 7.70 -9.38 -1.10
CA PRO A 64 8.96 -9.36 -0.36
C PRO A 64 9.80 -8.13 -0.73
N ASP A 65 10.70 -7.70 0.15
CA ASP A 65 11.45 -6.45 -0.02
C ASP A 65 12.26 -6.41 -1.34
N ASP A 66 12.91 -7.52 -1.72
CA ASP A 66 13.65 -7.63 -2.99
C ASP A 66 12.76 -7.38 -4.22
N TYR A 67 11.48 -7.79 -4.13
CA TYR A 67 10.51 -7.63 -5.22
C TYR A 67 9.84 -6.26 -5.21
N LYS A 68 9.74 -5.58 -4.06
CA LYS A 68 9.28 -4.19 -3.99
C LYS A 68 10.20 -3.28 -4.79
N TYR A 69 11.51 -3.51 -4.70
CA TYR A 69 12.49 -2.76 -5.50
C TYR A 69 12.25 -2.93 -7.00
N ALA A 70 12.14 -4.18 -7.47
CA ALA A 70 11.86 -4.48 -8.87
C ALA A 70 10.55 -3.85 -9.37
N TYR A 71 9.50 -3.93 -8.54
CA TYR A 71 8.20 -3.33 -8.85
C TYR A 71 8.27 -1.79 -8.95
N VAL A 72 8.99 -1.13 -8.04
CA VAL A 72 9.24 0.33 -8.12
C VAL A 72 9.98 0.69 -9.40
N GLN A 73 11.01 -0.07 -9.78
CA GLN A 73 11.75 0.16 -11.03
C GLN A 73 10.84 0.05 -12.27
N VAL A 74 9.96 -0.95 -12.32
CA VAL A 74 8.98 -1.11 -13.43
C VAL A 74 8.04 0.09 -13.52
N LEU A 75 7.60 0.64 -12.39
CA LEU A 75 6.69 1.78 -12.37
C LEU A 75 7.29 3.09 -12.88
N MET A 76 8.63 3.16 -12.98
CA MET A 76 9.39 4.33 -13.39
C MET A 76 9.71 4.36 -14.88
N ILE A 77 9.52 3.23 -15.58
CA ILE A 77 9.69 3.18 -17.03
C ILE A 77 8.53 3.98 -17.67
N PRO A 78 8.82 4.99 -18.52
CA PRO A 78 7.79 5.71 -19.26
C PRO A 78 7.03 4.74 -20.18
N ASN A 79 5.70 4.81 -20.18
CA ASN A 79 4.85 4.11 -21.16
C ASN A 79 4.97 4.75 -22.55
#